data_AF-A0A2G8HV99-F1
#
_entry.id   AF-A0A2G8HV99-F1
#
_cell.length_a   1.000
_cell.length_b   1.000
_cell.length_c   1.000
_cell.angle_alpha   90.00
_cell.angle_beta   90.00
_cell.angle_gamma   90.00
#
_symmetry.space_group_name_H-M   'P 1'
#
loop_
_entity.id
_entity.type
_entity.pdbx_description
1 polymer ?
#
loop_
_entity_poly.entity_id
_entity_poly.type
_entity_poly.pdbx_seq_one_letter_code
_entity_poly.pdbx_strand_id
1 'polypeptide(L)'
;MENLYKNLTEKTFKKLAILFCLLGDILIFYYIWIDAFPRIYSLITTEVKKNPALTQNMIPKNFFTELYQLSKQAMLAMFIGVLIIHAINYFYYNKDKVFAYKYLRIQSFLGGLGLFLLGFSNLLNGGMNLAYVASGALMIYVFIGLSQFKPKTSAPKVS
;
A
#
# COMPACT_ATOMS: atom_id res chain seq x y z
N MET A 1 23.23 0.99 19.61
CA MET A 1 21.81 1.40 19.63
C MET A 1 21.10 0.54 20.64
N GLU A 2 20.54 1.12 21.69
CA GLU A 2 19.60 0.39 22.55
C GLU A 2 18.56 -0.30 21.66
N ASN A 3 18.33 -1.58 21.90
CA ASN A 3 17.56 -2.40 20.98
C ASN A 3 16.12 -1.86 20.99
N LEU A 4 15.67 -1.20 19.91
CA LEU A 4 14.29 -0.67 19.73
C LEU A 4 13.19 -1.70 20.02
N TYR A 5 13.57 -2.98 20.06
CA TYR A 5 12.72 -4.14 20.27
C TYR A 5 13.02 -4.89 21.58
N LYS A 6 13.84 -4.34 22.49
CA LYS A 6 14.33 -5.01 23.72
C LYS A 6 13.19 -5.60 24.57
N ASN A 7 12.03 -4.95 24.57
CA ASN A 7 10.87 -5.31 25.37
C ASN A 7 9.75 -5.99 24.55
N LEU A 8 10.00 -6.33 23.29
CA LEU A 8 9.01 -6.92 22.40
C LEU A 8 9.25 -8.42 22.23
N THR A 9 8.22 -9.21 22.51
CA THR A 9 8.20 -10.62 22.12
C THR A 9 7.89 -10.76 20.63
N GLU A 10 8.34 -11.85 20.02
CA GLU A 10 8.05 -12.17 18.62
C GLU A 10 6.53 -12.19 18.34
N LYS A 11 5.74 -12.73 19.27
CA LYS A 11 4.27 -12.78 19.16
C LYS A 11 3.65 -11.39 19.18
N THR A 12 4.14 -10.50 20.03
CA THR A 12 3.68 -9.10 20.08
C THR A 12 4.08 -8.37 18.80
N PHE A 13 5.33 -8.53 18.35
CA PHE A 13 5.81 -7.90 17.13
C PHE A 13 5.01 -8.36 15.90
N LYS A 14 4.67 -9.65 15.78
CA LYS A 14 3.82 -10.16 14.68
C LYS A 14 2.48 -9.44 14.59
N LYS A 15 1.81 -9.22 15.72
CA LYS A 15 0.54 -8.49 15.77
C LYS A 15 0.70 -7.04 15.35
N LEU A 16 1.74 -6.36 15.85
CA LEU A 16 2.05 -4.98 15.47
C LEU A 16 2.38 -4.86 13.98
N ALA A 17 3.16 -5.81 13.44
CA ALA A 17 3.53 -5.84 12.04
C ALA A 17 2.29 -5.92 11.14
N ILE A 18 1.37 -6.84 11.45
CA ILE A 18 0.09 -6.97 10.72
C ILE A 18 -0.73 -5.69 10.86
N LEU A 19 -0.88 -5.17 12.07
CA LEU A 19 -1.66 -3.96 12.32
C LEU A 19 -1.13 -2.75 11.53
N PHE A 20 0.17 -2.49 11.59
CA PHE A 20 0.77 -1.34 10.93
C PHE A 20 0.76 -1.47 9.41
N CYS A 21 0.97 -2.67 8.85
CA CYS A 21 0.81 -2.89 7.42
C CYS A 21 -0.65 -2.70 6.98
N LEU A 22 -1.62 -3.22 7.75
CA LEU A 22 -3.05 -3.05 7.45
C LEU A 22 -3.48 -1.58 7.48
N LEU A 23 -3.02 -0.80 8.47
CA LEU A 23 -3.28 0.64 8.51
C LEU A 23 -2.66 1.37 7.31
N GLY A 24 -1.46 0.96 6.90
CA GLY A 24 -0.83 1.44 5.67
C GLY A 24 -1.66 1.14 4.42
N ASP A 25 -2.15 -0.09 4.28
CA ASP A 25 -3.00 -0.50 3.15
C ASP A 25 -4.27 0.35 3.07
N ILE A 26 -4.92 0.63 4.21
CA ILE A 26 -6.11 1.48 4.28
C ILE A 26 -5.80 2.90 3.81
N LEU A 27 -4.68 3.48 4.24
CA LEU A 27 -4.28 4.83 3.84
C LEU A 27 -3.88 4.90 2.36
N ILE A 28 -3.19 3.89 1.84
CA ILE A 28 -2.86 3.79 0.41
C ILE A 28 -4.15 3.68 -0.42
N PHE A 29 -5.08 2.83 0.00
CA PHE A 29 -6.38 2.71 -0.65
C PHE A 29 -7.14 4.04 -0.66
N TYR A 30 -7.23 4.70 0.50
CA TYR A 30 -7.87 6.01 0.63
C TYR A 30 -7.23 7.03 -0.31
N TYR A 31 -5.91 7.14 -0.31
CA TYR A 31 -5.16 8.04 -1.17
C TYR A 31 -5.48 7.79 -2.65
N ILE A 32 -5.39 6.54 -3.11
CA ILE A 32 -5.60 6.26 -4.53
C ILE A 32 -7.06 6.50 -4.92
N TRP A 33 -8.02 6.04 -4.11
CA TRP A 33 -9.45 6.10 -4.44
C TRP A 33 -10.01 7.52 -4.41
N ILE A 34 -9.67 8.30 -3.38
CA ILE A 34 -10.23 9.64 -3.17
C ILE A 34 -9.45 10.71 -3.90
N ASP A 35 -8.12 10.60 -3.95
CA ASP A 35 -7.25 11.68 -4.39
C ASP A 35 -6.56 11.37 -5.73
N ALA A 36 -5.74 10.32 -5.79
CA ALA A 36 -4.87 10.09 -6.94
C ALA A 36 -5.66 9.75 -8.22
N PHE A 37 -6.61 8.83 -8.15
CA PHE A 37 -7.34 8.37 -9.33
C PHE A 37 -8.19 9.48 -9.97
N PRO A 38 -9.05 10.22 -9.23
CA PRO A 38 -9.83 11.31 -9.83
C PRO A 38 -8.93 12.39 -10.45
N ARG A 39 -7.84 12.78 -9.77
CA ARG A 39 -6.89 13.76 -10.28
C ARG A 39 -6.21 13.29 -11.57
N ILE A 40 -5.64 12.08 -11.57
CA ILE A 40 -4.92 11.53 -12.73
C ILE A 40 -5.87 11.36 -13.91
N TYR A 41 -7.09 10.84 -13.68
CA TYR A 41 -8.08 10.69 -14.73
C TYR A 41 -8.48 12.03 -15.34
N SER A 42 -8.73 13.05 -14.50
CA SER A 42 -9.05 14.40 -14.96
C SER A 42 -7.93 15.01 -15.81
N LEU A 43 -6.67 14.84 -15.38
CA LEU A 43 -5.50 15.29 -16.14
C LEU A 43 -5.41 14.60 -17.51
N ILE A 44 -5.47 13.27 -17.54
CA ILE A 44 -5.39 12.50 -18.78
C ILE A 44 -6.52 12.89 -19.74
N THR A 45 -7.77 12.97 -19.25
CA THR A 45 -8.90 13.34 -20.10
C THR A 45 -8.81 14.76 -20.62
N THR A 46 -8.27 15.69 -19.83
CA THR A 46 -8.01 17.06 -20.27
C THR A 46 -6.97 17.09 -21.39
N GLU A 47 -5.87 16.36 -21.26
CA GLU A 47 -4.83 16.31 -22.30
C GLU A 47 -5.31 15.60 -23.57
N VAL A 48 -6.06 14.50 -23.44
CA VAL A 48 -6.64 13.80 -24.60
C VAL A 48 -7.57 14.73 -25.38
N LYS A 49 -8.41 15.53 -24.70
CA LYS A 49 -9.34 16.48 -25.36
C LYS A 49 -8.65 17.61 -26.10
N LYS A 50 -7.37 17.90 -25.82
CA LYS A 50 -6.58 18.90 -26.55
C LYS A 50 -6.06 18.39 -27.89
N ASN A 51 -6.16 17.09 -28.17
CA ASN A 51 -5.62 16.52 -29.40
C ASN A 51 -6.40 17.02 -30.63
N PRO A 52 -5.74 17.71 -31.58
CA PRO A 52 -6.41 18.27 -32.76
C PRO A 52 -7.00 17.22 -33.71
N ALA A 53 -6.57 15.96 -33.61
CA ALA A 53 -7.15 14.86 -34.38
C ALA A 53 -8.52 14.40 -33.86
N LEU A 54 -8.92 14.82 -32.65
CA LEU A 54 -10.21 14.48 -32.06
C LEU A 54 -11.20 15.63 -32.25
N THR A 55 -12.06 15.53 -33.26
CA THR A 55 -13.17 16.47 -33.42
C THR A 55 -14.30 16.13 -32.44
N GLN A 56 -15.05 17.15 -31.96
CA GLN A 56 -16.14 16.95 -30.98
C GLN A 56 -17.22 15.96 -31.46
N ASN A 57 -17.35 15.75 -32.76
CA ASN A 57 -18.33 14.82 -33.35
C ASN A 57 -17.83 13.37 -33.36
N MET A 58 -16.53 13.13 -33.16
CA MET A 58 -15.93 11.79 -33.14
C MET A 58 -16.01 11.11 -31.77
N ILE A 59 -16.23 11.89 -30.70
CA ILE A 59 -16.32 11.37 -29.33
C ILE A 59 -17.79 11.28 -28.92
N PRO A 60 -18.33 10.10 -28.60
CA PRO A 60 -19.67 9.97 -28.05
C PRO A 60 -19.86 10.87 -26.82
N LYS A 61 -21.04 11.52 -26.69
CA LYS A 61 -21.31 12.52 -25.64
C LYS A 61 -20.98 12.03 -24.22
N ASN A 62 -21.12 10.74 -23.95
CA ASN A 62 -20.91 10.13 -22.63
C ASN A 62 -19.59 9.36 -22.48
N PHE A 63 -18.75 9.32 -23.52
CA PHE A 63 -17.57 8.46 -23.58
C PHE A 63 -16.67 8.57 -22.34
N PHE A 64 -16.29 9.78 -21.95
CA PHE A 64 -15.40 10.00 -20.80
C PHE A 64 -16.07 9.69 -19.45
N THR A 65 -17.40 9.78 -19.36
CA THR A 65 -18.14 9.42 -18.16
C THR A 65 -18.20 7.90 -18.02
N GLU A 66 -18.51 7.20 -19.10
CA GLU A 66 -18.54 5.74 -19.15
C GLU A 66 -17.15 5.15 -18.90
N LEU A 67 -16.12 5.72 -19.53
CA LEU A 67 -14.73 5.34 -19.31
C LEU A 67 -14.30 5.57 -17.85
N TYR A 68 -14.77 6.64 -17.21
CA TYR A 68 -14.46 6.90 -15.80
C TYR A 68 -15.07 5.82 -14.89
N GLN A 69 -16.35 5.49 -15.12
CA GLN A 69 -17.03 4.46 -14.34
C GLN A 69 -16.40 3.09 -14.54
N LEU A 70 -16.09 2.72 -15.79
CA LEU A 70 -15.41 1.47 -16.10
C LEU A 70 -14.04 1.40 -15.41
N SER A 71 -13.24 2.46 -15.51
CA SER A 71 -11.93 2.56 -14.87
C SER A 71 -12.03 2.47 -13.35
N LYS A 72 -13.03 3.11 -12.76
CA LYS A 72 -13.30 3.09 -11.31
C LYS A 72 -13.71 1.69 -10.84
N GLN A 73 -14.54 0.98 -11.59
CA GLN A 73 -14.92 -0.41 -11.29
C GLN A 73 -13.74 -1.37 -11.41
N ALA A 74 -12.93 -1.23 -12.45
CA ALA A 74 -11.71 -2.02 -12.62
C ALA A 74 -10.72 -1.80 -11.46
N MET A 75 -10.53 -0.54 -11.05
CA MET A 75 -9.70 -0.19 -9.91
C MET A 75 -10.23 -0.79 -8.60
N LEU A 76 -11.56 -0.77 -8.38
CA LEU A 76 -12.17 -1.41 -7.22
C LEU A 76 -11.92 -2.91 -7.19
N ALA A 77 -12.08 -3.59 -8.34
CA ALA A 77 -11.81 -5.03 -8.45
C ALA A 77 -10.34 -5.35 -8.14
N MET A 78 -9.40 -4.54 -8.64
CA MET A 78 -7.98 -4.65 -8.31
C MET A 78 -7.73 -4.47 -6.81
N PHE A 79 -8.36 -3.49 -6.17
CA PHE A 79 -8.21 -3.28 -4.73
C PHE A 79 -8.71 -4.45 -3.90
N ILE A 80 -9.86 -5.01 -4.25
CA ILE A 80 -10.36 -6.21 -3.58
C ILE A 80 -9.36 -7.36 -3.73
N GLY A 81 -8.81 -7.56 -4.93
CA GLY A 81 -7.78 -8.58 -5.18
C GLY A 81 -6.53 -8.37 -4.33
N VAL A 82 -6.02 -7.15 -4.26
CA VAL A 82 -4.85 -6.79 -3.45
C VAL A 82 -5.11 -7.00 -1.95
N LEU A 83 -6.29 -6.58 -1.45
CA LEU A 83 -6.68 -6.80 -0.04
C LEU A 83 -6.75 -8.29 0.32
N ILE A 84 -7.26 -9.13 -0.59
CA ILE A 84 -7.27 -10.59 -0.41
C ILE A 84 -5.83 -11.12 -0.30
N ILE A 85 -4.94 -10.68 -1.20
CA ILE A 85 -3.52 -11.09 -1.17
C ILE A 85 -2.85 -10.65 0.15
N HIS A 86 -3.09 -9.42 0.61
CA HIS A 86 -2.59 -8.94 1.90
C HIS A 86 -3.13 -9.80 3.06
N ALA A 87 -4.44 -10.04 3.11
CA ALA A 87 -5.06 -10.85 4.16
C ALA A 87 -4.50 -12.27 4.22
N ILE A 88 -4.29 -12.92 3.07
CA ILE A 88 -3.66 -14.24 2.97
C ILE A 88 -2.23 -14.20 3.53
N ASN A 89 -1.44 -13.19 3.16
CA ASN A 89 -0.07 -13.06 3.67
C ASN A 89 -0.05 -12.75 5.17
N TYR A 90 -0.95 -11.94 5.70
CA TYR A 90 -1.06 -11.71 7.15
C TYR A 90 -1.39 -13.00 7.91
N PHE A 91 -2.33 -13.78 7.39
CA PHE A 91 -2.67 -15.09 7.96
C PHE A 91 -1.46 -16.03 7.98
N TYR A 92 -0.76 -16.17 6.86
CA TYR A 92 0.39 -17.07 6.75
C TYR A 92 1.63 -16.58 7.49
N TYR A 93 1.82 -15.27 7.62
CA TYR A 93 2.87 -14.70 8.45
C TYR A 93 2.67 -15.03 9.93
N ASN A 94 1.43 -14.99 10.41
CA ASN A 94 1.08 -15.44 11.76
C ASN A 94 1.28 -16.96 11.96
N LYS A 95 1.40 -17.72 10.86
CA LYS A 95 1.72 -19.16 10.82
C LYS A 95 3.19 -19.44 10.48
N ASP A 96 4.07 -18.46 10.64
CA ASP A 96 5.53 -18.60 10.46
C ASP A 96 5.98 -18.99 9.05
N LYS A 97 5.17 -18.71 8.02
CA LYS A 97 5.54 -19.03 6.64
C LYS A 97 6.57 -18.04 6.09
N VAL A 98 7.67 -18.59 5.56
CA VAL A 98 8.80 -17.81 5.03
C VAL A 98 8.40 -16.94 3.84
N PHE A 99 7.52 -17.40 2.95
CA PHE A 99 7.08 -16.60 1.81
C PHE A 99 6.31 -15.35 2.27
N ALA A 100 5.43 -15.49 3.27
CA ALA A 100 4.65 -14.39 3.82
C ALA A 100 5.55 -13.40 4.57
N TYR A 101 6.57 -13.90 5.27
CA TYR A 101 7.63 -13.04 5.83
C TYR A 101 8.33 -12.19 4.77
N LYS A 102 8.77 -12.81 3.66
CA LYS A 102 9.42 -12.09 2.55
C LYS A 102 8.48 -11.05 1.95
N TYR A 103 7.21 -11.42 1.77
CA TYR A 103 6.17 -10.53 1.28
C TYR A 103 5.98 -9.31 2.19
N LEU A 104 5.74 -9.52 3.49
CA LEU A 104 5.59 -8.42 4.45
C LEU A 104 6.85 -7.54 4.51
N ARG A 105 8.03 -8.12 4.36
CA ARG A 105 9.28 -7.34 4.33
C ARG A 105 9.34 -6.41 3.12
N ILE A 106 8.94 -6.88 1.94
CA ILE A 106 8.86 -6.04 0.73
C ILE A 106 7.76 -4.99 0.88
N GLN A 107 6.57 -5.39 1.33
CA GLN A 107 5.42 -4.49 1.52
C GLN A 107 5.73 -3.38 2.52
N SER A 108 6.27 -3.73 3.70
CA SER A 108 6.64 -2.79 4.75
C SER A 108 7.74 -1.82 4.32
N PHE A 109 8.70 -2.26 3.49
CA PHE A 109 9.73 -1.40 2.93
C PHE A 109 9.18 -0.43 1.87
N LEU A 110 8.58 -0.97 0.79
CA LEU A 110 8.12 -0.15 -0.33
C LEU A 110 6.93 0.73 0.06
N GLY A 111 5.96 0.15 0.77
CA GLY A 111 4.80 0.89 1.29
C GLY A 111 5.21 1.90 2.35
N GLY A 112 6.14 1.54 3.24
CA GLY A 112 6.64 2.45 4.26
C GLY A 112 7.38 3.64 3.68
N LEU A 113 8.32 3.40 2.75
CA LEU A 113 9.05 4.46 2.06
C LEU A 113 8.10 5.34 1.21
N GLY A 114 7.17 4.72 0.48
CA GLY A 114 6.20 5.43 -0.36
C GLY A 114 5.30 6.36 0.45
N LEU A 115 4.66 5.85 1.51
CA LEU A 115 3.80 6.65 2.39
C LEU A 115 4.59 7.75 3.13
N PHE A 116 5.78 7.42 3.60
CA PHE A 116 6.62 8.40 4.29
C PHE A 116 6.97 9.56 3.37
N LEU A 117 7.47 9.29 2.15
CA LEU A 117 7.82 10.34 1.19
C LEU A 117 6.60 11.15 0.75
N LEU A 118 5.46 10.48 0.48
CA LEU A 118 4.21 11.12 0.09
C LEU A 118 3.70 12.14 1.13
N GLY A 119 3.73 11.74 2.40
CA GLY A 119 3.31 12.62 3.50
C GLY A 119 4.35 13.68 3.83
N PHE A 120 5.64 13.32 3.82
CA PHE A 120 6.70 14.20 4.30
C PHE A 120 6.88 15.41 3.39
N SER A 121 6.75 15.24 2.07
CA SER A 121 6.80 16.36 1.12
C SER A 121 5.70 17.40 1.34
N ASN A 122 4.62 17.05 2.05
CA ASN A 122 3.43 17.86 2.25
C ASN A 122 3.07 18.00 3.74
N LEU A 123 4.04 17.85 4.65
CA LEU A 123 3.77 17.70 6.08
C LEU A 123 2.95 18.86 6.68
N LEU A 124 3.13 20.07 6.18
CA LEU A 124 2.42 21.27 6.63
C LEU A 124 1.02 21.44 6.02
N ASN A 125 0.65 20.62 5.03
CA ASN A 125 -0.57 20.76 4.25
C ASN A 125 -1.76 19.95 4.83
N GLY A 126 -1.79 19.74 6.15
CA GLY A 126 -2.93 19.17 6.88
C GLY A 126 -2.70 17.77 7.47
N GLY A 127 -3.64 17.36 8.34
CA GLY A 127 -3.50 16.17 9.19
C GLY A 127 -3.39 14.84 8.45
N MET A 128 -3.89 14.75 7.22
CA MET A 128 -3.76 13.53 6.41
C MET A 128 -2.30 13.25 6.01
N ASN A 129 -1.52 14.29 5.72
CA ASN A 129 -0.10 14.13 5.39
C ASN A 129 0.70 13.63 6.61
N LEU A 130 0.36 14.11 7.81
CA LEU A 130 0.91 13.58 9.06
C LEU A 130 0.55 12.10 9.24
N ALA A 131 -0.68 11.70 8.91
CA ALA A 131 -1.10 10.29 8.97
C ALA A 131 -0.29 9.41 8.00
N TYR A 132 -0.01 9.88 6.78
CA TYR A 132 0.85 9.18 5.83
C TYR A 132 2.29 9.05 6.36
N VAL A 133 2.87 10.12 6.91
CA VAL A 133 4.22 10.05 7.52
C VAL A 133 4.26 9.08 8.69
N ALA A 134 3.29 9.17 9.60
CA ALA A 134 3.22 8.29 10.76
C ALA A 134 3.08 6.83 10.33
N SER A 135 2.17 6.53 9.40
CA SER A 135 2.00 5.17 8.88
C SER A 135 3.24 4.66 8.14
N GLY A 136 3.86 5.51 7.31
CA GLY A 136 5.12 5.19 6.64
C GLY A 136 6.24 4.86 7.62
N ALA A 137 6.40 5.66 8.67
CA ALA A 137 7.37 5.42 9.73
C ALA A 137 7.08 4.12 10.50
N LEU A 138 5.81 3.82 10.80
CA LEU A 138 5.40 2.57 11.44
C LEU A 138 5.70 1.36 10.54
N MET A 139 5.50 1.45 9.23
CA MET A 139 5.86 0.37 8.29
C MET A 139 7.38 0.21 8.15
N ILE A 140 8.15 1.29 8.16
CA ILE A 140 9.62 1.23 8.20
C ILE A 140 10.10 0.57 9.51
N TYR A 141 9.44 0.89 10.63
CA TYR A 141 9.66 0.18 11.90
C TYR A 141 9.39 -1.32 11.73
N VAL A 142 8.28 -1.72 11.10
CA VAL A 142 8.03 -3.15 10.80
C VAL A 142 9.16 -3.76 9.95
N PHE A 143 9.62 -3.08 8.91
CA PHE A 143 10.71 -3.58 8.06
C PHE A 143 12.00 -3.86 8.86
N ILE A 144 12.37 -2.94 9.75
CA ILE A 144 13.54 -3.09 10.63
C ILE A 144 13.31 -4.27 11.59
N GLY A 145 12.14 -4.35 12.22
CA GLY A 145 11.81 -5.41 13.17
C GLY A 145 11.78 -6.80 12.53
N LEU A 146 11.31 -6.91 11.28
CA LEU A 146 11.37 -8.15 10.49
C LEU A 146 12.81 -8.64 10.25
N SER A 147 13.80 -7.76 10.32
CA SER A 147 15.21 -8.17 10.22
C SER A 147 15.74 -8.79 11.52
N GLN A 148 15.09 -8.48 12.65
CA GLN A 148 15.43 -9.02 13.98
C GLN A 148 14.63 -10.29 14.30
N PHE A 149 13.33 -10.32 13.99
CA PHE A 149 12.43 -11.45 14.26
C PHE A 149 12.26 -12.33 13.00
N LYS A 150 13.33 -13.03 12.61
CA LYS A 150 13.28 -13.94 11.45
C LYS A 150 12.52 -15.23 11.80
N PRO A 151 11.65 -15.73 10.90
CA PRO A 151 11.03 -17.03 11.10
C PRO A 151 12.10 -18.11 11.15
N LYS A 152 11.97 -19.05 12.09
CA LYS A 152 12.86 -20.20 12.19
C LYS A 152 12.67 -21.06 10.95
N THR A 153 13.63 -21.04 10.03
CA THR A 153 13.67 -22.02 8.93
C THR A 153 13.88 -23.39 9.56
N SER A 154 12.91 -24.28 9.42
CA SER A 154 13.12 -25.71 9.67
C SER A 154 14.29 -26.16 8.80
N ALA A 155 15.42 -26.48 9.44
CA ALA A 155 16.55 -27.07 8.75
C ALA A 155 16.05 -28.29 7.96
N PRO A 156 16.59 -28.56 6.76
CA PRO A 156 16.30 -29.83 6.10
C PRO A 156 16.65 -30.93 7.09
N LYS A 157 15.69 -31.83 7.36
CA LYS A 157 16.01 -33.07 8.07
C LYS A 157 17.08 -33.76 7.23
N VAL A 158 18.31 -33.81 7.75
CA VAL A 158 19.36 -34.64 7.19
C VAL A 158 18.84 -36.07 7.38
N SER A 159 18.37 -36.67 6.28
CA SER A 159 18.05 -38.09 6.19
C SER A 159 19.34 -38.89 6.07
#